data_AF-A0A224VF80-F1
#
_entry.id   AF-A0A224VF80-F1
#
_cell.length_a   1.000
_cell.length_b   1.000
_cell.length_c   1.000
_cell.angle_alpha   90.00
_cell.angle_beta   90.00
_cell.angle_gamma   90.00
#
_symmetry.space_group_name_H-M   'P 1'
#
loop_
_entity.id
_entity.type
_entity.pdbx_description
1 polymer ?
#
loop_
_entity_poly.entity_id
_entity_poly.type
_entity_poly.pdbx_seq_one_letter_code
_entity_poly.pdbx_strand_id
1 'polypeptide(L)'
;MDHKIAVVGVAPITNDRVGINNLTTAQLIAIFTGKYTNWQQLGGPNLPITLINRSQGSGTRVTFEQYGLKGHESATAQEQDSSGTVRQIVSSTPGAISYVSFGYFNKSIHPLSVDGIKPTEQNVMDNKWKIWSYEHIYTRGNPTGLTKKFLTYLKNDHIQTTLFNKLGYISVKDMHYQRTWQGKITKGSGE
;
A
#
# COMPACT_ATOMS: atom_id res chain seq x y z
N MET A 1 -23.36 -4.55 -5.61
CA MET A 1 -23.17 -4.56 -4.16
C MET A 1 -21.70 -4.69 -3.87
N ASP A 2 -21.24 -3.96 -2.86
CA ASP A 2 -19.87 -3.97 -2.38
C ASP A 2 -19.74 -4.95 -1.21
N HIS A 3 -18.71 -5.80 -1.24
CA HIS A 3 -18.36 -6.70 -0.15
C HIS A 3 -16.90 -6.45 0.23
N LYS A 4 -16.67 -5.73 1.33
CA LYS A 4 -15.35 -5.63 1.96
C LYS A 4 -14.96 -7.00 2.51
N ILE A 5 -13.77 -7.46 2.15
CA ILE A 5 -13.25 -8.78 2.56
C ILE A 5 -11.95 -8.70 3.35
N ALA A 6 -11.20 -7.61 3.23
CA ALA A 6 -9.96 -7.35 3.96
C ALA A 6 -9.62 -5.86 3.97
N VAL A 7 -8.59 -5.52 4.73
CA VAL A 7 -7.81 -4.30 4.60
C VAL A 7 -6.40 -4.65 4.14
N VAL A 8 -5.84 -3.82 3.27
CA VAL A 8 -4.47 -3.93 2.80
C VAL A 8 -3.69 -2.65 3.09
N GLY A 9 -2.52 -2.77 3.70
CA GLY A 9 -1.56 -1.66 3.82
C GLY A 9 -0.73 -1.53 2.55
N VAL A 10 -0.39 -0.30 2.17
CA VAL A 10 0.52 0.03 1.06
C VAL A 10 1.69 0.84 1.61
N ALA A 11 2.92 0.55 1.20
CA ALA A 11 4.08 1.35 1.60
C ALA A 11 5.01 1.67 0.45
N PRO A 12 5.75 2.79 0.57
CA PRO A 12 6.88 3.03 -0.29
C PRO A 12 7.98 2.01 0.00
N ILE A 13 8.62 1.52 -1.06
CA ILE A 13 9.71 0.56 -1.02
C ILE A 13 10.89 1.11 -1.80
N THR A 14 12.11 0.82 -1.34
CA THR A 14 13.35 1.21 -2.01
C THR A 14 14.28 0.03 -2.24
N ASN A 15 15.23 0.24 -3.14
CA ASN A 15 16.40 -0.62 -3.25
C ASN A 15 17.30 -0.49 -2.01
N ASP A 16 17.90 -1.59 -1.54
CA ASP A 16 18.75 -1.61 -0.34
C ASP A 16 19.95 -0.65 -0.41
N ARG A 17 20.45 -0.34 -1.62
CA ARG A 17 21.57 0.60 -1.81
C ARG A 17 21.22 2.05 -1.48
N VAL A 18 19.94 2.38 -1.28
CA VAL A 18 19.50 3.72 -0.89
C VAL A 18 19.90 4.04 0.56
N GLY A 19 19.86 3.06 1.46
CA GLY A 19 20.27 3.24 2.87
C GLY A 19 19.41 4.19 3.72
N ILE A 20 18.30 4.70 3.18
CA ILE A 20 17.32 5.52 3.91
C ILE A 20 16.18 4.62 4.38
N ASN A 21 15.80 4.74 5.66
CA ASN A 21 14.77 3.90 6.28
C ASN A 21 13.46 4.66 6.60
N ASN A 22 13.48 6.00 6.47
CA ASN A 22 12.35 6.86 6.80
C ASN A 22 12.34 8.10 5.90
N LEU A 23 11.14 8.51 5.48
CA LEU A 23 10.90 9.78 4.81
C LEU A 23 9.82 10.57 5.56
N THR A 24 9.89 11.89 5.54
CA THR A 24 8.72 12.69 5.87
C THR A 24 7.71 12.64 4.72
N THR A 25 6.44 12.91 4.98
CA THR A 25 5.41 13.05 3.93
C THR A 25 5.86 14.07 2.87
N ALA A 26 6.45 15.20 3.27
CA ALA A 26 6.93 16.22 2.34
C ALA A 26 8.07 15.72 1.44
N GLN A 27 9.00 14.94 1.98
CA GLN A 27 10.07 14.31 1.21
C GLN A 27 9.50 13.27 0.24
N LEU A 28 8.55 12.45 0.70
CA LEU A 28 7.88 11.47 -0.15
C LEU A 28 7.22 12.15 -1.35
N ILE A 29 6.45 13.21 -1.11
CA ILE A 29 5.84 14.01 -2.19
C ILE A 29 6.91 14.59 -3.12
N ALA A 30 7.99 15.19 -2.59
CA ALA A 30 9.05 15.76 -3.41
C ALA A 30 9.73 14.72 -4.32
N ILE A 31 9.91 13.49 -3.85
CA ILE A 31 10.45 12.38 -4.65
C ILE A 31 9.45 11.99 -5.76
N PHE A 32 8.20 11.68 -5.39
CA PHE A 32 7.23 11.16 -6.35
C PHE A 32 6.74 12.21 -7.36
N THR A 33 6.85 13.49 -7.05
CA THR A 33 6.58 14.61 -7.99
C THR A 33 7.80 15.01 -8.82
N GLY A 34 8.95 14.35 -8.64
CA GLY A 34 10.17 14.60 -9.40
C GLY A 34 10.95 15.85 -8.97
N LYS A 35 10.55 16.53 -7.88
CA LYS A 35 11.30 17.67 -7.31
C LYS A 35 12.66 17.23 -6.74
N TYR A 36 12.72 16.04 -6.13
CA TYR A 36 13.96 15.41 -5.74
C TYR A 36 14.31 14.30 -6.73
N THR A 37 15.54 14.36 -7.24
CA THR A 37 16.03 13.48 -8.31
C THR A 37 17.28 12.70 -7.88
N ASN A 38 17.84 12.98 -6.70
CA ASN A 38 18.97 12.26 -6.15
C ASN A 38 18.83 12.09 -4.62
N TRP A 39 19.18 10.90 -4.13
CA TRP A 39 19.11 10.54 -2.71
C TRP A 39 20.00 11.40 -1.81
N GLN A 40 21.06 12.04 -2.33
CA GLN A 40 21.90 12.98 -1.58
C GLN A 40 21.12 14.20 -1.07
N GLN A 41 20.03 14.59 -1.75
CA GLN A 41 19.15 15.69 -1.32
C GLN A 41 18.40 15.35 -0.03
N LEU A 42 18.43 14.09 0.39
CA LEU A 42 17.77 13.54 1.57
C LEU A 42 18.78 13.03 2.61
N GLY A 43 20.07 13.33 2.44
CA GLY A 43 21.14 12.81 3.29
C GLY A 43 21.54 11.37 3.01
N GLY A 44 21.07 10.80 1.89
CA GLY A 44 21.48 9.49 1.38
C GLY A 44 22.76 9.54 0.53
N PRO A 45 23.09 8.45 -0.17
CA PRO A 45 24.23 8.40 -1.08
C PRO A 45 24.00 9.30 -2.30
N ASN A 46 25.09 9.69 -2.98
CA ASN A 46 25.00 10.29 -4.32
C ASN A 46 24.55 9.21 -5.32
N LEU A 47 23.24 9.07 -5.44
CA LEU A 47 22.56 8.03 -6.19
C LEU A 47 21.30 8.64 -6.81
N PRO A 48 21.15 8.63 -8.15
CA PRO A 48 19.92 9.09 -8.79
C PRO A 48 18.70 8.33 -8.29
N ILE A 49 17.58 9.03 -8.12
CA ILE A 49 16.29 8.43 -7.81
C ILE A 49 15.71 7.87 -9.10
N THR A 50 15.39 6.58 -9.09
CA THR A 50 14.66 5.93 -10.19
C THR A 50 13.23 5.67 -9.74
N LEU A 51 12.29 6.50 -10.20
CA LEU A 51 10.88 6.31 -9.88
C LEU A 51 10.29 5.18 -10.73
N ILE A 52 9.62 4.23 -10.08
CA ILE A 52 8.81 3.21 -10.74
C ILE A 52 7.37 3.37 -10.27
N ASN A 53 6.44 3.63 -11.19
CA ASN A 53 5.02 3.76 -10.89
C ASN A 53 4.25 2.48 -11.18
N ARG A 54 3.03 2.39 -10.66
CA ARG A 54 2.03 1.42 -11.15
C ARG A 54 1.20 2.06 -12.26
N SER A 55 0.68 1.24 -13.16
CA SER A 55 -0.14 1.70 -14.28
C SER A 55 -1.38 2.47 -13.80
N GLN A 56 -1.85 3.41 -14.61
CA GLN A 56 -3.09 4.14 -14.37
C GLN A 56 -4.27 3.18 -14.11
N GLY A 57 -5.13 3.52 -13.14
CA GLY A 57 -6.22 2.66 -12.70
C GLY A 57 -5.83 1.58 -11.66
N SER A 58 -4.54 1.42 -11.33
CA SER A 58 -4.11 0.56 -10.22
C SER A 58 -4.67 1.07 -8.89
N GLY A 59 -5.43 0.23 -8.18
CA GLY A 59 -5.93 0.56 -6.84
C GLY A 59 -4.81 0.86 -5.82
N THR A 60 -3.63 0.23 -5.98
CA THR A 60 -2.45 0.54 -5.16
C THR A 60 -1.94 1.96 -5.43
N ARG A 61 -1.91 2.40 -6.70
CA ARG A 61 -1.52 3.77 -7.06
C ARG A 61 -2.51 4.78 -6.51
N VAL A 62 -3.80 4.57 -6.76
CA VAL A 62 -4.88 5.44 -6.26
C VAL A 62 -4.77 5.60 -4.74
N THR A 63 -4.57 4.50 -4.02
CA THR A 63 -4.40 4.52 -2.55
C THR A 63 -3.14 5.28 -2.14
N PHE A 64 -2.02 5.03 -2.81
CA PHE A 64 -0.73 5.65 -2.48
C PHE A 64 -0.73 7.16 -2.76
N GLU A 65 -1.21 7.59 -3.92
CA GLU A 65 -1.32 9.01 -4.29
C GLU A 65 -2.27 9.73 -3.33
N GLN A 66 -3.46 9.18 -3.09
CA GLN A 66 -4.46 9.81 -2.22
C GLN A 66 -3.97 9.96 -0.78
N TYR A 67 -3.42 8.90 -0.17
CA TYR A 67 -3.17 8.86 1.26
C TYR A 67 -1.70 9.05 1.66
N GLY A 68 -0.77 8.60 0.80
CA GLY A 68 0.67 8.79 0.94
C GLY A 68 1.13 10.13 0.38
N LEU A 69 0.72 10.47 -0.84
CA LEU A 69 1.10 11.72 -1.50
C LEU A 69 0.11 12.86 -1.30
N LYS A 70 -0.91 12.70 -0.45
CA LYS A 70 -1.93 13.73 -0.14
C LYS A 70 -2.68 14.25 -1.39
N GLY A 71 -2.91 13.38 -2.36
CA GLY A 71 -3.60 13.72 -3.61
C GLY A 71 -2.70 14.35 -4.68
N HIS A 72 -1.39 14.46 -4.45
CA HIS A 72 -0.46 14.84 -5.51
C HIS A 72 -0.29 13.69 -6.50
N GLU A 73 -0.33 14.02 -7.79
CA GLU A 73 -0.03 13.07 -8.87
C GLU A 73 1.47 12.78 -8.94
N SER A 74 1.81 11.52 -9.20
CA SER A 74 3.19 11.12 -9.43
C SER A 74 3.70 11.65 -10.78
N ALA A 75 4.97 12.03 -10.84
CA ALA A 75 5.65 12.37 -12.08
C ALA A 75 5.60 11.19 -13.07
N THR A 76 5.68 11.53 -14.36
CA THR A 76 5.79 10.51 -15.42
C THR A 76 7.06 9.68 -15.20
N ALA A 77 6.89 8.36 -15.18
CA ALA A 77 7.96 7.41 -14.91
C ALA A 77 7.63 6.05 -15.56
N GLN A 78 8.54 5.09 -15.47
CA GLN A 78 8.28 3.73 -15.92
C GLN A 78 7.09 3.13 -15.15
N GLU A 79 6.10 2.59 -15.86
CA GLU A 79 4.89 2.03 -15.27
C GLU A 79 4.88 0.49 -15.24
N GLN A 80 4.45 -0.02 -14.08
CA GLN A 80 4.26 -1.41 -13.60
C GLN A 80 2.80 -1.90 -13.57
N ASP A 81 2.41 -2.91 -14.37
CA ASP A 81 1.06 -3.49 -14.22
C ASP A 81 0.90 -4.29 -12.91
N SER A 82 1.95 -4.95 -12.42
CA SER A 82 1.88 -5.83 -11.25
C SER A 82 2.81 -5.42 -10.10
N SER A 83 2.36 -5.62 -8.85
CA SER A 83 3.18 -5.41 -7.66
C SER A 83 4.40 -6.34 -7.60
N GLY A 84 4.28 -7.55 -8.15
CA GLY A 84 5.39 -8.51 -8.22
C GLY A 84 6.52 -8.02 -9.13
N THR A 85 6.17 -7.49 -10.31
CA THR A 85 7.13 -6.89 -11.24
C THR A 85 7.77 -5.64 -10.66
N VAL A 86 6.97 -4.76 -10.03
CA VAL A 86 7.50 -3.57 -9.34
C VAL A 86 8.54 -3.96 -8.29
N ARG A 87 8.22 -4.93 -7.41
CA ARG A 87 9.15 -5.40 -6.40
C ARG A 87 10.47 -5.91 -7.00
N GLN A 88 10.38 -6.70 -8.09
CA GLN A 88 11.55 -7.24 -8.76
C GLN A 88 12.43 -6.15 -9.39
N ILE A 89 11.81 -5.13 -9.97
CA ILE A 89 12.57 -4.00 -10.53
C ILE A 89 13.25 -3.23 -9.41
N VAL A 90 12.51 -2.85 -8.36
CA VAL A 90 13.07 -2.11 -7.21
C VAL A 90 14.24 -2.86 -6.57
N SER A 91 14.16 -4.19 -6.42
CA SER A 91 15.28 -4.97 -5.85
C SER A 91 16.53 -4.98 -6.74
N SER A 92 16.36 -4.90 -8.06
CA SER A 92 17.46 -4.98 -9.04
C SER A 92 18.01 -3.62 -9.49
N THR A 93 17.30 -2.52 -9.23
CA THR A 93 17.64 -1.19 -9.73
C THR A 93 18.15 -0.30 -8.59
N PRO A 94 19.47 -0.01 -8.52
CA PRO A 94 20.02 0.93 -7.54
C PRO A 94 19.31 2.28 -7.60
N GLY A 95 18.93 2.80 -6.43
CA GLY A 95 18.26 4.09 -6.32
C GLY A 95 16.76 4.06 -6.64
N ALA A 96 16.20 2.89 -6.94
CA ALA A 96 14.78 2.79 -7.23
C ALA A 96 13.89 3.01 -6.00
N ILE A 97 12.75 3.66 -6.24
CA ILE A 97 11.64 3.80 -5.30
C ILE A 97 10.32 3.47 -6.01
N SER A 98 9.45 2.77 -5.30
CA SER A 98 8.07 2.53 -5.73
C SER A 98 7.17 2.33 -4.50
N TYR A 99 6.00 1.74 -4.70
CA TYR A 99 5.05 1.39 -3.65
C TYR A 99 4.36 0.06 -3.96
N VAL A 100 4.15 -0.76 -2.92
CA VAL A 100 3.45 -2.07 -3.02
C VAL A 100 2.62 -2.32 -1.77
N SER A 101 1.67 -3.26 -1.87
CA SER A 101 0.97 -3.77 -0.69
C SER A 101 1.88 -4.60 0.20
N PHE A 102 1.58 -4.65 1.51
CA PHE A 102 2.42 -5.31 2.52
C PHE A 102 2.67 -6.79 2.21
N GLY A 103 1.68 -7.49 1.63
CA GLY A 103 1.83 -8.90 1.21
C GLY A 103 2.93 -9.16 0.17
N TYR A 104 3.48 -8.12 -0.48
CA TYR A 104 4.62 -8.26 -1.40
C TYR A 104 5.98 -8.07 -0.72
N PHE A 105 6.02 -7.63 0.54
CA PHE A 105 7.28 -7.45 1.25
C PHE A 105 8.07 -8.76 1.33
N ASN A 106 9.38 -8.64 1.13
CA ASN A 106 10.33 -9.73 1.30
C ASN A 106 11.71 -9.13 1.60
N LYS A 107 12.72 -9.99 1.72
CA LYS A 107 14.10 -9.59 2.05
C LYS A 107 14.86 -8.87 0.91
N SER A 108 14.27 -8.72 -0.28
CA SER A 108 14.95 -8.13 -1.46
C SER A 108 14.65 -6.65 -1.68
N ILE A 109 13.78 -6.07 -0.85
CA ILE A 109 13.37 -4.67 -0.91
C ILE A 109 13.30 -4.11 0.50
N HIS A 110 13.36 -2.78 0.59
CA HIS A 110 13.32 -2.08 1.86
C HIS A 110 12.05 -1.22 1.99
N PRO A 111 11.03 -1.64 2.77
CA PRO A 111 9.87 -0.80 3.08
C PRO A 111 10.26 0.40 3.95
N LEU A 112 9.81 1.59 3.59
CA LEU A 112 10.12 2.81 4.30
C LEU A 112 9.09 3.15 5.38
N SER A 113 9.57 3.70 6.49
CA SER A 113 8.72 4.44 7.42
C SER A 113 8.35 5.80 6.83
N VAL A 114 7.17 6.32 7.19
CA VAL A 114 6.72 7.66 6.82
C VAL A 114 6.39 8.43 8.08
N ASP A 115 6.98 9.61 8.24
CA ASP A 115 6.85 10.45 9.44
C ASP A 115 7.20 9.69 10.75
N GLY A 116 8.17 8.78 10.68
CA GLY A 116 8.59 7.92 11.81
C GLY A 116 7.67 6.74 12.09
N ILE A 117 6.57 6.59 11.36
CA ILE A 117 5.62 5.49 11.53
C ILE A 117 6.01 4.34 10.60
N LYS A 118 6.15 3.13 11.15
CA LYS A 118 6.49 1.92 10.39
C LYS A 118 5.26 1.34 9.66
N PRO A 119 5.43 0.73 8.48
CA PRO A 119 4.35 0.04 7.75
C PRO A 119 4.05 -1.33 8.40
N THR A 120 3.26 -1.33 9.48
CA THR A 120 2.86 -2.55 10.19
C THR A 120 1.34 -2.67 10.26
N GLU A 121 0.84 -3.90 10.40
CA GLU A 121 -0.60 -4.17 10.54
C GLU A 121 -1.20 -3.40 11.72
N GLN A 122 -0.53 -3.40 12.87
CA GLN A 122 -0.97 -2.64 14.04
C GLN A 122 -1.12 -1.13 13.75
N ASN A 123 -0.17 -0.54 13.03
CA ASN A 123 -0.25 0.88 12.68
C ASN A 123 -1.37 1.15 11.67
N VAL A 124 -1.73 0.18 10.82
CA VAL A 124 -2.90 0.28 9.93
C VAL A 124 -4.19 0.19 10.73
N MET A 125 -4.32 -0.80 11.62
CA MET A 125 -5.51 -0.98 12.47
C MET A 125 -5.79 0.26 13.32
N ASP A 126 -4.74 0.89 13.86
CA ASP A 126 -4.81 2.13 14.65
C ASP A 126 -4.87 3.41 13.80
N ASN A 127 -4.88 3.29 12.46
CA ASN A 127 -4.83 4.40 11.51
C ASN A 127 -3.66 5.39 11.72
N LYS A 128 -2.58 4.94 12.39
CA LYS A 128 -1.30 5.66 12.47
C LYS A 128 -0.60 5.62 11.12
N TRP A 129 -0.58 4.45 10.48
CA TRP A 129 -0.23 4.30 9.08
C TRP A 129 -1.48 4.55 8.24
N LYS A 130 -1.50 5.62 7.46
CA LYS A 130 -2.71 6.11 6.77
C LYS A 130 -2.87 5.56 5.34
N ILE A 131 -1.84 4.89 4.83
CA ILE A 131 -1.75 4.42 3.45
C ILE A 131 -2.24 2.96 3.41
N TRP A 132 -3.55 2.79 3.42
CA TRP A 132 -4.22 1.48 3.35
C TRP A 132 -5.51 1.60 2.55
N SER A 133 -6.14 0.50 2.14
CA SER A 133 -7.47 0.44 1.51
C SER A 133 -8.22 -0.82 1.88
N TYR A 134 -9.53 -0.84 1.63
CA TYR A 134 -10.29 -2.09 1.69
C TYR A 134 -10.05 -2.89 0.42
N GLU A 135 -10.07 -4.21 0.56
CA GLU A 135 -10.19 -5.14 -0.56
C GLU A 135 -11.67 -5.48 -0.76
N HIS A 136 -12.11 -5.40 -2.01
CA HIS A 136 -13.50 -5.47 -2.38
C HIS A 136 -13.76 -6.63 -3.33
N ILE A 137 -14.87 -7.34 -3.12
CA ILE A 137 -15.49 -8.17 -4.15
C ILE A 137 -16.82 -7.53 -4.50
N TYR A 138 -17.00 -7.13 -5.76
CA TYR A 138 -18.24 -6.54 -6.24
C TYR A 138 -19.13 -7.59 -6.92
N THR A 139 -20.43 -7.55 -6.62
CA THR A 139 -21.44 -8.39 -7.28
C THR A 139 -22.50 -7.54 -7.95
N ARG A 140 -23.01 -7.97 -9.11
CA ARG A 140 -24.19 -7.34 -9.72
C ARG A 140 -25.44 -7.83 -8.97
N GLY A 141 -25.98 -6.98 -8.11
CA GLY A 141 -27.08 -7.34 -7.21
C GLY A 141 -26.66 -8.25 -6.05
N ASN A 142 -27.68 -8.82 -5.37
CA ASN A 142 -27.49 -9.74 -4.25
C ASN A 142 -26.87 -11.07 -4.75
N PRO A 143 -25.74 -11.53 -4.17
CA PRO A 143 -25.15 -12.81 -4.57
C PRO A 143 -26.05 -13.98 -4.16
N THR A 144 -26.14 -14.99 -5.02
CA THR A 144 -26.86 -16.23 -4.76
C THR A 144 -25.95 -17.44 -5.02
N GLY A 145 -26.44 -18.65 -4.70
CA GLY A 145 -25.76 -19.90 -5.02
C GLY A 145 -24.30 -19.95 -4.56
N LEU A 146 -23.42 -20.35 -5.47
CA LEU A 146 -21.99 -20.52 -5.20
C LEU A 146 -21.30 -19.20 -4.85
N THR A 147 -21.67 -18.09 -5.49
CA THR A 147 -21.07 -16.77 -5.20
C THR A 147 -21.33 -16.35 -3.76
N LYS A 148 -22.55 -16.56 -3.25
CA LYS A 148 -22.87 -16.28 -1.84
C LYS A 148 -22.06 -17.17 -0.91
N LYS A 149 -21.99 -18.48 -1.19
CA LYS A 149 -21.21 -19.43 -0.38
C LYS A 149 -19.72 -19.08 -0.35
N PHE A 150 -19.16 -18.66 -1.48
CA PHE A 150 -17.76 -18.24 -1.57
C PHE A 150 -17.49 -16.97 -0.76
N LEU A 151 -18.35 -15.96 -0.85
CA LEU A 151 -18.25 -14.74 -0.02
C LEU A 151 -18.36 -15.06 1.48
N THR A 152 -19.26 -15.97 1.87
CA THR A 152 -19.37 -16.44 3.25
C THR A 152 -18.11 -17.18 3.69
N TYR A 153 -17.54 -18.02 2.83
CA TYR A 153 -16.28 -18.73 3.12
C TYR A 153 -15.12 -17.75 3.34
N LEU A 154 -14.97 -16.73 2.48
CA LEU A 154 -13.92 -15.73 2.64
C LEU A 154 -14.05 -14.94 3.93
N LYS A 155 -15.27 -14.67 4.39
CA LYS A 155 -15.54 -13.93 5.64
C LYS A 155 -15.51 -14.79 6.91
N ASN A 156 -15.33 -16.11 6.78
CA ASN A 156 -15.24 -16.98 7.95
C ASN A 156 -13.98 -16.68 8.76
N ASP A 157 -14.10 -16.69 10.09
CA ASP A 157 -13.02 -16.34 11.00
C ASP A 157 -11.77 -17.20 10.81
N HIS A 158 -11.90 -18.48 10.46
CA HIS A 158 -10.75 -19.34 10.15
C HIS A 158 -9.97 -18.82 8.94
N ILE A 159 -10.65 -18.42 7.86
CA ILE A 159 -9.99 -17.92 6.64
C ILE A 159 -9.38 -16.54 6.87
N GLN A 160 -10.09 -15.68 7.59
CA GLN A 160 -9.62 -14.34 7.96
C GLN A 160 -8.38 -14.41 8.86
N THR A 161 -8.33 -15.34 9.82
CA THR A 161 -7.21 -15.43 10.78
C THR A 161 -6.04 -16.29 10.32
N THR A 162 -6.23 -17.17 9.31
CA THR A 162 -5.17 -18.03 8.80
C THR A 162 -4.63 -17.55 7.45
N LEU A 163 -5.40 -17.73 6.38
CA LEU A 163 -4.95 -17.46 5.01
C LEU A 163 -4.71 -15.96 4.80
N PHE A 164 -5.63 -15.11 5.24
CA PHE A 164 -5.53 -13.67 5.01
C PHE A 164 -4.34 -13.05 5.75
N ASN A 165 -4.18 -13.38 7.04
CA ASN A 165 -3.01 -12.99 7.82
C ASN A 165 -1.69 -13.47 7.17
N LYS A 166 -1.64 -14.74 6.71
CA LYS A 166 -0.45 -15.28 6.03
C LYS A 166 -0.10 -14.51 4.74
N LEU A 167 -1.09 -13.94 4.07
CA LEU A 167 -0.92 -13.15 2.85
C LEU A 167 -0.69 -11.66 3.13
N GLY A 168 -0.64 -11.24 4.41
CA GLY A 168 -0.42 -9.84 4.81
C GLY A 168 -1.66 -8.95 4.67
N TYR A 169 -2.86 -9.56 4.67
CA TYR A 169 -4.12 -8.85 4.79
C TYR A 169 -4.55 -8.73 6.25
N ILE A 170 -5.29 -7.68 6.54
CA ILE A 170 -5.87 -7.42 7.85
C ILE A 170 -7.36 -7.69 7.77
N SER A 171 -7.90 -8.43 8.74
CA SER A 171 -9.35 -8.64 8.85
C SER A 171 -10.07 -7.30 9.05
N VAL A 172 -11.20 -7.13 8.36
CA VAL A 172 -12.04 -5.92 8.50
C VAL A 172 -12.54 -5.74 9.94
N LYS A 173 -12.73 -6.84 10.67
CA LYS A 173 -13.16 -6.87 12.07
C LYS A 173 -12.10 -6.34 13.04
N ASP A 174 -10.83 -6.50 12.70
CA ASP A 174 -9.70 -6.17 13.57
C ASP A 174 -9.32 -4.68 13.46
N MET A 175 -9.86 -3.97 12.47
CA MET A 175 -9.66 -2.53 12.33
C MET A 175 -10.25 -1.76 13.52
N HIS A 176 -9.52 -0.76 14.03
CA HIS A 176 -10.04 0.17 15.04
C HIS A 176 -10.62 1.45 14.45
N TYR A 177 -10.39 1.65 13.15
CA TYR A 177 -10.92 2.76 12.37
C TYR A 177 -11.48 2.27 11.04
N GLN A 178 -12.52 2.96 10.58
CA GLN A 178 -13.11 2.73 9.28
C GLN A 178 -12.95 3.96 8.38
N ARG A 179 -12.93 3.72 7.06
CA ARG A 179 -12.86 4.78 6.06
C ARG A 179 -14.00 4.69 5.06
N THR A 180 -14.71 5.80 4.90
CA THR A 180 -15.73 5.93 3.85
C THR A 180 -15.10 6.02 2.46
N TRP A 181 -15.91 5.87 1.40
CA TRP A 181 -15.42 6.04 0.03
C TRP A 181 -14.95 7.48 -0.26
N GLN A 182 -15.45 8.48 0.48
CA GLN A 182 -14.95 9.87 0.43
C GLN A 182 -13.65 10.08 1.24
N GLY A 183 -13.11 9.04 1.87
CA GLY A 183 -11.88 9.14 2.67
C GLY A 183 -12.07 9.59 4.13
N LYS A 184 -13.30 9.86 4.59
CA LYS A 184 -13.57 10.22 5.99
C LYS A 184 -13.26 9.04 6.92
N ILE A 185 -12.48 9.29 7.97
CA ILE A 185 -12.13 8.32 9.01
C ILE A 185 -13.06 8.49 10.22
N THR A 186 -13.56 7.37 10.76
CA THR A 186 -14.26 7.32 12.05
C THR A 186 -13.74 6.15 12.90
N LYS A 187 -13.79 6.28 14.22
CA LYS A 187 -13.43 5.20 15.14
C LYS A 187 -14.51 4.11 15.10
N GLY A 188 -14.09 2.84 15.11
CA GLY A 188 -14.97 1.68 15.02
C GLY A 188 -14.41 0.59 14.11
N SER A 189 -14.98 -0.61 14.21
CA SER A 189 -14.65 -1.71 13.29
C SER A 189 -14.98 -1.35 11.83
N GLY A 190 -14.33 -2.02 10.89
CA GLY A 190 -14.52 -1.77 9.46
C GLY A 190 -15.81 -2.37 8.87
N GLU A 191 -16.58 -3.10 9.68
CA GLU A 191 -17.87 -3.74 9.32
C GLU A 191 -19.02 -2.73 9.22
#